data_AF-A0A7K4B272-F1
#
_entry.id   AF-A0A7K4B272-F1
#
_cell.length_a   1.000
_cell.length_b   1.000
_cell.length_c   1.000
_cell.angle_alpha   90.00
_cell.angle_beta   90.00
_cell.angle_gamma   90.00
#
_symmetry.space_group_name_H-M   'P 1'
#
loop_
_entity.id
_entity.type
_entity.pdbx_description
1 polymer ?
#
loop_
_entity_poly.entity_id
_entity_poly.type
_entity_poly.pdbx_seq_one_letter_code
_entity_poly.pdbx_strand_id
1 'polypeptide(L)'
;MNSSTKSATPTPDDDNQGPLSFEKVWRMFKETDRKFQETDRIFKETAEQVKETSRRLTRMERQFTSMWGRLVESLVEGDLIRLLNERGIEVERTQQRVSGRKKDINFEFDIIAVTGDEIVVVEVKTTLKSEDIRHFVSKLEHVREWLHEFH
;
A
#
# COMPACT_ATOMS: atom_id res chain seq x y z
N MET A 1 31.91 -67.78 40.13
CA MET A 1 30.57 -67.94 39.57
C MET A 1 30.01 -66.55 39.25
N ASN A 2 29.65 -66.35 37.98
CA ASN A 2 28.87 -65.28 37.31
C ASN A 2 29.18 -63.82 37.68
N SER A 3 29.77 -63.01 36.78
CA SER A 3 29.28 -62.56 35.45
C SER A 3 27.97 -61.79 35.54
N SER A 4 28.05 -60.46 35.44
CA SER A 4 26.97 -59.63 34.92
C SER A 4 27.57 -58.47 34.14
N THR A 5 27.47 -58.67 32.84
CA THR A 5 27.92 -57.86 31.72
C THR A 5 27.25 -56.48 31.75
N LYS A 6 28.05 -55.42 31.76
CA LYS A 6 27.57 -54.06 31.43
C LYS A 6 27.16 -54.06 29.96
N SER A 7 25.86 -53.87 29.69
CA SER A 7 25.36 -53.57 28.35
C SER A 7 25.85 -52.18 27.93
N ALA A 8 26.85 -52.14 27.06
CA ALA A 8 27.23 -50.93 26.35
C ALA A 8 26.07 -50.55 25.42
N THR A 9 25.52 -49.35 25.65
CA THR A 9 24.58 -48.69 24.75
C THR A 9 25.20 -48.54 23.36
N PRO A 10 24.51 -48.89 22.26
CA PRO A 10 25.04 -48.72 20.92
C PRO A 10 25.11 -47.21 20.63
N THR A 11 26.32 -46.73 20.38
CA THR A 11 26.55 -45.37 19.84
C THR A 11 25.92 -45.28 18.44
N PRO A 12 25.28 -44.17 18.09
CA PRO A 12 24.75 -44.00 16.73
C PRO A 12 25.91 -44.09 15.75
N ASP A 13 25.73 -44.96 14.75
CA ASP A 13 26.74 -45.42 13.81
C ASP A 13 27.59 -44.27 13.25
N ASP A 14 28.89 -44.33 13.56
CA ASP A 14 29.92 -43.58 12.85
C ASP A 14 30.21 -44.28 11.51
N ASP A 15 29.20 -44.29 10.63
CA ASP A 15 29.26 -44.83 9.28
C ASP A 15 30.26 -44.08 8.38
N ASN A 16 30.99 -43.08 8.91
CA ASN A 16 31.82 -42.16 8.15
C ASN A 16 33.32 -42.50 8.11
N GLN A 17 33.75 -43.60 8.74
CA GLN A 17 35.18 -43.95 8.83
C GLN A 17 35.65 -45.13 7.93
N GLY A 18 34.79 -45.67 7.06
CA GLY A 18 35.15 -46.73 6.10
C GLY A 18 35.39 -46.22 4.66
N PRO A 19 36.13 -46.98 3.81
CA PRO A 19 36.37 -46.61 2.41
C PRO A 19 35.04 -46.45 1.65
N LEU A 20 34.96 -45.42 0.80
CA LEU A 20 33.76 -45.11 0.00
C LEU A 20 33.41 -46.28 -0.92
N SER A 21 32.32 -46.98 -0.61
CA SER A 21 31.75 -48.00 -1.50
C SER A 21 30.74 -47.37 -2.47
N PHE A 22 30.56 -47.99 -3.64
CA PHE A 22 29.57 -47.54 -4.63
C PHE A 22 28.16 -47.45 -4.06
N GLU A 23 27.76 -48.40 -3.21
CA GLU A 23 26.45 -48.39 -2.56
C GLU A 23 26.27 -47.21 -1.61
N LYS A 24 27.31 -46.87 -0.84
CA LYS A 24 27.31 -45.70 0.05
C LYS A 24 27.20 -44.40 -0.74
N VAL A 25 27.96 -44.26 -1.82
CA VAL A 25 27.89 -43.10 -2.72
C VAL A 25 26.50 -42.98 -3.35
N TRP A 26 25.91 -44.09 -3.79
CA TRP A 26 24.57 -44.11 -4.39
C TRP A 26 23.49 -43.71 -3.38
N ARG A 27 23.59 -44.15 -2.12
CA ARG A 27 22.69 -43.75 -1.04
C ARG A 27 22.80 -42.24 -0.76
N MET A 28 24.02 -41.72 -0.66
CA MET A 28 24.27 -40.28 -0.49
C MET A 28 23.72 -39.45 -1.65
N PHE A 29 23.82 -39.95 -2.90
CA PHE A 29 23.25 -39.28 -4.07
C PHE A 29 21.72 -39.20 -3.99
N LYS A 30 21.04 -40.31 -3.66
CA LYS A 30 19.58 -40.33 -3.47
C LYS A 30 19.11 -39.40 -2.35
N GLU A 31 19.85 -39.36 -1.24
CA GLU A 31 19.52 -38.45 -0.13
C GLU A 31 19.73 -36.98 -0.50
N THR A 32 20.76 -36.68 -1.28
CA THR A 32 21.05 -35.33 -1.78
C THR A 32 19.99 -34.87 -2.76
N ASP A 33 19.59 -35.72 -3.71
CA ASP A 33 18.51 -35.44 -4.65
C ASP A 33 17.19 -35.17 -3.92
N ARG A 34 16.85 -35.96 -2.90
CA ARG A 34 15.67 -35.74 -2.06
C ARG A 34 15.72 -34.39 -1.33
N LYS A 35 16.86 -34.05 -0.71
CA LYS A 35 17.05 -32.76 -0.03
C LYS A 35 16.97 -31.59 -1.00
N PHE A 36 17.48 -31.76 -2.22
CA PHE A 36 17.40 -30.74 -3.27
C PHE A 36 15.95 -30.50 -3.70
N GLN A 37 15.18 -31.55 -3.97
CA GLN A 37 13.76 -31.45 -4.29
C GLN A 37 12.93 -30.79 -3.17
N GLU A 38 13.23 -31.12 -1.91
CA GLU A 38 12.59 -30.49 -0.76
C GLU A 38 12.93 -28.99 -0.65
N THR A 39 14.20 -28.64 -0.87
CA THR A 39 14.67 -27.25 -0.88
C THR A 39 14.01 -26.46 -2.00
N ASP A 40 13.93 -27.02 -3.21
CA ASP A 40 13.26 -26.41 -4.36
C ASP A 40 11.77 -26.16 -4.08
N ARG A 41 11.09 -27.09 -3.39
CA ARG A 41 9.69 -26.91 -2.99
C ARG A 41 9.54 -25.77 -1.99
N ILE A 42 10.35 -25.76 -0.93
CA ILE A 42 10.33 -24.70 0.10
C ILE A 42 10.63 -23.34 -0.54
N PHE A 43 11.59 -23.28 -1.48
CA PHE A 43 11.94 -22.06 -2.17
C PHE A 43 10.78 -21.53 -3.03
N LYS A 44 10.08 -22.41 -3.74
CA LYS A 44 8.88 -22.04 -4.52
C LYS A 44 7.77 -21.52 -3.61
N GLU A 45 7.45 -22.23 -2.53
CA GLU A 45 6.43 -21.81 -1.56
C GLU A 45 6.78 -20.45 -0.93
N THR A 46 8.05 -20.26 -0.55
CA THR A 46 8.54 -18.99 0.01
C THR A 46 8.44 -17.86 -1.01
N ALA A 47 8.84 -18.11 -2.27
CA ALA A 47 8.74 -17.12 -3.34
C ALA A 47 7.28 -16.70 -3.60
N GLU A 48 6.34 -17.65 -3.53
CA GLU A 48 4.91 -17.36 -3.65
C GLU A 48 4.39 -16.52 -2.48
N GLN A 49 4.75 -16.88 -1.23
CA GLN A 49 4.39 -16.11 -0.04
C GLN A 49 4.95 -14.69 -0.05
N VAL A 50 6.20 -14.50 -0.46
CA VAL A 50 6.82 -13.18 -0.60
C VAL A 50 6.10 -12.36 -1.67
N LYS A 51 5.73 -12.98 -2.80
CA LYS A 51 4.99 -12.31 -3.88
C LYS A 51 3.60 -11.88 -3.41
N GLU A 52 2.90 -12.73 -2.66
CA GLU A 52 1.59 -12.38 -2.09
C GLU A 52 1.70 -11.25 -1.06
N THR A 53 2.68 -11.32 -0.17
CA THR A 53 2.94 -10.30 0.86
C THR A 53 3.27 -8.95 0.22
N SER A 54 4.11 -8.94 -0.81
CA SER A 54 4.45 -7.74 -1.58
C SER A 54 3.21 -7.11 -2.22
N ARG A 55 2.33 -7.92 -2.83
CA ARG A 55 1.06 -7.43 -3.39
C ARG A 55 0.15 -6.84 -2.31
N ARG A 56 0.11 -7.44 -1.12
CA ARG A 56 -0.68 -6.92 0.01
C ARG A 56 -0.14 -5.58 0.50
N LEU A 57 1.19 -5.44 0.63
CA LEU A 57 1.83 -4.19 1.00
C LEU A 57 1.54 -3.08 0.00
N THR A 58 1.70 -3.33 -1.30
CA THR A 58 1.37 -2.33 -2.33
C THR A 58 -0.09 -1.89 -2.28
N ARG A 59 -1.03 -2.81 -1.98
CA ARG A 59 -2.44 -2.44 -1.79
C ARG A 59 -2.64 -1.56 -0.56
N MET A 60 -1.99 -1.89 0.56
CA MET A 60 -2.05 -1.10 1.79
C MET A 60 -1.46 0.30 1.61
N GLU A 61 -0.32 0.43 0.95
CA GLU A 61 0.31 1.72 0.64
C GLU A 61 -0.62 2.64 -0.15
N ARG A 62 -1.30 2.10 -1.17
CA ARG A 62 -2.29 2.85 -1.96
C ARG A 62 -3.48 3.28 -1.11
N GLN A 63 -4.01 2.40 -0.29
CA GLN A 63 -5.11 2.74 0.62
C GLN A 63 -4.69 3.83 1.61
N PHE A 64 -3.51 3.70 2.21
CA PHE A 64 -2.96 4.67 3.15
C PHE A 64 -2.79 6.05 2.50
N THR A 65 -2.21 6.11 1.30
CA THR A 65 -2.06 7.36 0.54
C THR A 65 -3.42 8.03 0.31
N SER A 66 -4.45 7.26 -0.06
CA SER A 66 -5.80 7.80 -0.28
C SER A 66 -6.46 8.31 1.01
N MET A 67 -6.26 7.61 2.13
CA MET A 67 -6.79 8.02 3.44
C MET A 67 -6.09 9.29 3.94
N TRP A 68 -4.79 9.39 3.67
CA TRP A 68 -4.00 10.52 4.11
C TRP A 68 -4.34 11.80 3.36
N GLY A 69 -4.63 11.71 2.05
CA GLY A 69 -5.22 12.82 1.30
C GLY A 69 -6.52 13.33 1.92
N ARG A 70 -7.47 12.43 2.20
CA ARG A 70 -8.75 12.78 2.84
C ARG A 70 -8.60 13.42 4.21
N LEU A 71 -7.64 12.95 5.02
CA LEU A 71 -7.41 13.53 6.33
C LEU A 71 -6.86 14.97 6.22
N VAL A 72 -5.94 15.22 5.27
CA VAL A 72 -5.47 16.58 5.01
C VAL A 72 -6.59 17.47 4.47
N GLU A 73 -7.48 16.96 3.60
CA GLU A 73 -8.69 17.68 3.16
C GLU A 73 -9.57 18.10 4.35
N SER A 74 -9.85 17.18 5.29
CA SER A 74 -10.65 17.48 6.48
C SER A 74 -9.99 18.48 7.42
N LEU A 75 -8.66 18.43 7.58
CA LEU A 75 -7.93 19.41 8.38
C LEU A 75 -7.99 20.82 7.76
N VAL A 76 -7.84 20.91 6.43
CA VAL A 76 -7.95 22.20 5.72
C VAL A 76 -9.35 22.77 5.87
N GLU A 77 -10.40 21.96 5.66
CA GLU A 77 -11.78 22.41 5.80
C GLU A 77 -12.07 22.97 7.20
N GLY A 78 -11.62 22.29 8.26
CA GLY A 78 -11.88 22.69 9.64
C GLY A 78 -11.40 24.11 10.00
N ASP A 79 -10.32 24.56 9.37
CA ASP A 79 -9.78 25.92 9.54
C ASP A 79 -10.20 26.89 8.41
N LEU A 80 -10.76 26.39 7.30
CA LEU A 80 -10.98 27.16 6.08
C LEU A 80 -11.91 28.36 6.30
N ILE A 81 -13.03 28.14 7.00
CA ILE A 81 -14.02 29.21 7.28
C ILE A 81 -13.33 30.36 8.03
N ARG A 82 -12.56 30.04 9.07
CA ARG A 82 -11.83 31.04 9.85
C ARG A 82 -10.83 31.80 8.98
N LEU A 83 -10.03 31.09 8.19
CA LEU A 83 -9.00 31.70 7.32
C LEU A 83 -9.59 32.62 6.24
N LEU A 84 -10.72 32.23 5.65
CA LEU A 84 -11.40 33.04 4.64
C LEU A 84 -12.06 34.27 5.28
N ASN A 85 -12.72 34.11 6.43
CA ASN A 85 -13.33 35.21 7.17
C ASN A 85 -12.27 36.24 7.64
N GLU A 86 -11.10 35.78 8.11
CA GLU A 86 -9.96 36.66 8.47
C GLU A 86 -9.44 37.48 7.27
N ARG A 87 -9.69 37.02 6.04
CA ARG A 87 -9.36 37.73 4.80
C ARG A 87 -10.52 38.57 4.24
N GLY A 88 -11.63 38.69 4.98
CA GLY A 88 -12.81 39.45 4.57
C GLY A 88 -13.72 38.71 3.60
N ILE A 89 -13.58 37.38 3.46
CA ILE A 89 -14.48 36.53 2.67
C ILE A 89 -15.44 35.85 3.64
N GLU A 90 -16.70 36.29 3.69
CA GLU A 90 -17.69 35.84 4.65
C GLU A 90 -18.32 34.49 4.24
N VAL A 91 -17.68 33.40 4.63
CA VAL A 91 -18.13 32.06 4.27
C VAL A 91 -19.36 31.65 5.07
N GLU A 92 -20.43 31.27 4.38
CA GLU A 92 -21.67 30.76 4.99
C GLU A 92 -21.63 29.26 5.25
N ARG A 93 -21.09 28.51 4.29
CA ARG A 93 -21.00 27.05 4.34
C ARG A 93 -19.87 26.51 3.48
N THR A 94 -19.38 25.33 3.82
CA THR A 94 -18.44 24.53 3.01
C THR A 94 -19.12 23.28 2.48
N GLN A 95 -18.66 22.79 1.33
CA GLN A 95 -19.01 21.49 0.77
C GLN A 95 -17.74 20.78 0.34
N GLN A 96 -17.55 19.55 0.80
CA GLN A 96 -16.41 18.73 0.43
C GLN A 96 -16.75 17.79 -0.73
N ARG A 97 -15.75 17.47 -1.55
CA ARG A 97 -15.79 16.42 -2.56
C ARG A 97 -16.94 16.58 -3.55
N VAL A 98 -17.19 17.82 -3.97
CA VAL A 98 -18.24 18.15 -4.93
C VAL A 98 -17.83 17.59 -6.28
N SER A 99 -18.53 16.55 -6.74
CA SER A 99 -18.19 15.82 -7.95
C SER A 99 -19.39 15.64 -8.86
N GLY A 100 -19.11 15.47 -10.16
CA GLY A 100 -20.16 15.35 -11.17
C GLY A 100 -19.60 14.97 -12.53
N ARG A 101 -20.50 14.94 -13.52
CA ARG A 101 -20.17 14.64 -14.91
C ARG A 101 -20.86 15.64 -15.83
N LYS A 102 -20.11 16.25 -16.74
CA LYS A 102 -20.62 17.17 -17.77
C LYS A 102 -20.01 16.83 -19.12
N LYS A 103 -20.82 16.57 -20.15
CA LYS A 103 -20.36 16.28 -21.52
C LYS A 103 -19.23 15.22 -21.55
N ASP A 104 -19.42 14.12 -20.81
CA ASP A 104 -18.45 13.03 -20.64
C ASP A 104 -17.16 13.34 -19.88
N ILE A 105 -17.04 14.54 -19.32
CA ILE A 105 -15.95 14.93 -18.43
C ILE A 105 -16.41 14.77 -16.98
N ASN A 106 -15.71 13.94 -16.21
CA ASN A 106 -15.90 13.87 -14.76
C ASN A 106 -15.10 14.99 -14.10
N PHE A 107 -15.67 15.63 -13.10
CA PHE A 107 -14.97 16.61 -12.26
C PHE A 107 -15.19 16.28 -10.78
N GLU A 108 -14.25 16.70 -9.95
CA GLU A 108 -14.31 16.64 -8.49
C GLU A 108 -13.59 17.86 -7.94
N PHE A 109 -14.19 18.63 -7.05
CA PHE A 109 -13.56 19.72 -6.32
C PHE A 109 -13.44 19.33 -4.85
N ASP A 110 -12.26 19.52 -4.27
CA ASP A 110 -11.97 19.04 -2.91
C ASP A 110 -12.84 19.77 -1.89
N ILE A 111 -12.85 21.11 -1.93
CA ILE A 111 -13.69 21.94 -1.05
C ILE A 111 -14.24 23.13 -1.84
N ILE A 112 -15.52 23.44 -1.64
CA ILE A 112 -16.16 24.67 -2.12
C ILE A 112 -16.68 25.42 -0.91
N ALA A 113 -16.22 26.64 -0.70
CA ALA A 113 -16.79 27.57 0.26
C ALA A 113 -17.79 28.50 -0.46
N VAL A 114 -18.97 28.68 0.10
CA VAL A 114 -20.03 29.51 -0.46
C VAL A 114 -20.16 30.79 0.37
N THR A 115 -20.19 31.94 -0.30
CA THR A 115 -20.28 33.28 0.27
C THR A 115 -21.37 34.05 -0.48
N GLY A 116 -22.60 34.09 0.01
CA GLY A 116 -23.70 34.76 -0.70
C GLY A 116 -23.85 34.28 -2.16
N ASP A 117 -23.50 35.15 -3.10
CA ASP A 117 -23.52 34.96 -4.55
C ASP A 117 -22.17 34.50 -5.16
N GLU A 118 -21.15 34.31 -4.35
CA GLU A 118 -19.82 33.88 -4.76
C GLU A 118 -19.45 32.50 -4.19
N ILE A 119 -18.52 31.83 -4.88
CA ILE A 119 -17.89 30.61 -4.40
C ILE A 119 -16.38 30.73 -4.42
N VAL A 120 -15.74 30.15 -3.41
CA VAL A 120 -14.29 29.93 -3.37
C VAL A 120 -14.05 28.44 -3.53
N VAL A 121 -13.43 28.07 -4.64
CA VAL A 121 -13.01 26.69 -4.90
C VAL A 121 -11.61 26.50 -4.33
N VAL A 122 -11.42 25.44 -3.54
CA VAL A 122 -10.16 25.12 -2.86
C VAL A 122 -9.73 23.71 -3.25
N GLU A 123 -8.47 23.59 -3.68
CA GLU A 123 -7.81 22.32 -3.97
C GLU A 123 -6.74 22.07 -2.91
N VAL A 124 -6.72 20.85 -2.37
CA VAL A 124 -5.81 20.44 -1.30
C VAL A 124 -4.73 19.53 -1.87
N LYS A 125 -3.47 19.83 -1.53
CA LYS A 125 -2.31 19.01 -1.91
C LYS A 125 -1.44 18.74 -0.69
N THR A 126 -1.11 17.47 -0.48
CA THR A 126 -0.12 17.06 0.53
C THR A 126 1.28 17.57 0.18
N THR A 127 1.58 17.69 -1.12
CA THR A 127 2.80 18.29 -1.64
C THR A 127 2.47 19.00 -2.94
N LEU A 128 2.55 20.33 -2.94
CA LEU A 128 2.20 21.16 -4.09
C LEU A 128 3.30 21.11 -5.17
N LYS A 129 2.90 20.86 -6.41
CA LYS A 129 3.77 20.93 -7.60
C LYS A 129 3.25 21.96 -8.60
N SER A 130 4.12 22.43 -9.49
CA SER A 130 3.72 23.40 -10.52
C SER A 130 2.66 22.84 -11.48
N GLU A 131 2.67 21.53 -11.72
CA GLU A 131 1.65 20.83 -12.51
C GLU A 131 0.27 20.92 -11.87
N ASP A 132 0.19 20.80 -10.54
CA ASP A 132 -1.06 20.89 -9.79
C ASP A 132 -1.70 22.27 -9.95
N ILE A 133 -0.89 23.33 -9.91
CA ILE A 133 -1.35 24.72 -10.10
C ILE A 133 -1.92 24.89 -11.51
N ARG A 134 -1.20 24.45 -12.55
CA ARG A 134 -1.66 24.57 -13.94
C ARG A 134 -2.96 23.80 -14.18
N HIS A 135 -3.05 22.59 -13.64
CA HIS A 135 -4.26 21.79 -13.72
C HIS A 135 -5.44 22.45 -13.01
N PHE A 136 -5.21 22.99 -11.80
CA PHE A 136 -6.25 23.67 -11.04
C PHE A 136 -6.76 24.93 -11.76
N VAL A 137 -5.86 25.75 -12.32
CA VAL A 137 -6.26 26.93 -13.11
C VAL A 137 -7.14 26.53 -14.30
N SER A 138 -6.73 25.50 -15.07
CA SER A 138 -7.55 25.00 -16.19
C SER A 138 -8.92 24.49 -15.73
N LYS A 139 -8.99 23.83 -14.56
CA LYS A 139 -10.25 23.37 -13.97
C LYS A 139 -11.16 24.53 -13.58
N LEU A 140 -10.61 25.64 -13.09
CA LEU A 140 -11.36 26.85 -12.72
C LEU A 140 -12.04 27.52 -13.93
N GLU A 141 -11.46 27.42 -15.13
CA GLU A 141 -12.06 27.94 -16.37
C GLU A 141 -13.44 27.32 -16.67
N HIS A 142 -13.70 26.11 -16.16
CA HIS A 142 -14.93 25.36 -16.37
C HIS A 142 -15.90 25.39 -15.19
N VAL A 143 -15.53 25.99 -14.05
CA VAL A 143 -16.34 25.99 -12.81
C VAL A 143 -17.76 26.50 -13.07
N ARG A 144 -17.90 27.61 -13.81
CA ARG A 144 -19.20 28.18 -14.15
C ARG A 144 -20.09 27.21 -14.96
N GLU A 145 -19.51 26.43 -15.86
CA GLU A 145 -20.28 25.45 -16.66
C GLU A 145 -20.68 24.22 -15.84
N TRP A 146 -19.80 23.78 -14.94
CA TRP A 146 -19.94 22.53 -14.20
C TRP A 146 -20.77 22.68 -12.93
N LEU A 147 -20.67 23.82 -12.26
CA LEU A 147 -21.28 24.13 -10.96
C LEU A 147 -22.40 25.18 -11.09
N HIS A 148 -23.30 24.95 -12.05
CA HIS A 148 -24.44 25.82 -12.35
C HIS A 148 -25.40 26.09 -11.19
N GLU A 149 -25.39 25.23 -10.16
CA GLU A 149 -26.20 25.37 -8.96
C GLU A 149 -25.72 26.48 -8.00
N PHE A 150 -24.56 27.09 -8.28
CA PHE A 150 -23.97 28.21 -7.53
C PHE A 150 -24.00 29.53 -8.30
N HIS A 151 -24.87 29.65 -9.30
CA HIS A 151 -25.09 30.86 -10.11
C HIS A 151 -26.42 31.54 -9.83
#